data_AF-A0A3S1EJW1-F1
#
_entry.id   AF-A0A3S1EJW1-F1
#
_cell.length_a   1.000
_cell.length_b   1.000
_cell.length_c   1.000
_cell.angle_alpha   90.00
_cell.angle_beta   90.00
_cell.angle_gamma   90.00
#
_symmetry.space_group_name_H-M   'P 1'
#
loop_
_entity.id
_entity.type
_entity.pdbx_description
1 polymer ?
#
loop_
_entity_poly.entity_id
_entity_poly.type
_entity_poly.pdbx_seq_one_letter_code
_entity_poly.pdbx_strand_id
1 'polypeptide(L)'
;FEEKKGITVWHPDARVFVVKNANGSERGLFLADYFARPSKCSGAWMSALQSGYKLGHGAKPVIYNVMNFAKPPAGEAALLSVDEAKTLFHEFGHALHGMLTDVTWPSVSGTSVSRDFVELPSQLYEHWLTVPAVLEKHA
;
A
#
# COMPACT_ATOMS: atom_id res chain seq x y z
N PHE A 1 -2.45 7.14 9.56
CA PHE A 1 -1.18 6.43 9.35
C PHE A 1 -0.13 7.06 10.23
N GLU A 2 0.67 6.25 10.91
CA GLU A 2 1.78 6.71 11.76
C GLU A 2 3.05 5.99 11.32
N GLU A 3 4.03 6.73 10.82
CA GLU A 3 5.30 6.14 10.40
C GLU A 3 6.09 5.65 11.62
N LYS A 4 6.58 4.42 11.55
CA LYS A 4 7.45 3.82 12.56
C LYS A 4 8.84 3.64 11.98
N LYS A 5 9.80 4.35 12.55
CA LYS A 5 11.23 4.23 12.24
C LYS A 5 11.85 3.12 13.11
N GLY A 6 12.94 2.52 12.62
CA GLY A 6 13.71 1.52 13.37
C GLY A 6 13.14 0.10 13.34
N ILE A 7 12.04 -0.14 12.63
CA ILE A 7 11.58 -1.50 12.35
C ILE A 7 12.44 -2.08 11.23
N THR A 8 13.11 -3.20 11.49
CA THR A 8 13.88 -3.91 10.48
C THR A 8 12.95 -4.51 9.43
N VAL A 9 13.22 -4.16 8.16
CA VAL A 9 12.52 -4.64 6.97
C VAL A 9 13.55 -5.11 5.93
N TRP A 10 13.09 -5.66 4.81
CA TRP A 10 13.96 -6.24 3.79
C TRP A 10 14.87 -5.23 3.07
N HIS A 11 14.60 -3.92 3.17
CA HIS A 11 15.41 -2.88 2.52
C HIS A 11 15.39 -1.58 3.32
N PRO A 12 16.53 -0.87 3.49
CA PRO A 12 16.60 0.36 4.29
C PRO A 12 15.74 1.51 3.76
N ASP A 13 15.45 1.54 2.45
CA ASP A 13 14.53 2.54 1.88
C ASP A 13 13.04 2.21 2.09
N ALA A 14 12.71 1.00 2.55
CA ALA A 14 11.33 0.63 2.81
C ALA A 14 10.84 1.28 4.10
N ARG A 15 9.65 1.87 4.05
CA ARG A 15 9.04 2.60 5.18
C ARG A 15 7.91 1.78 5.78
N VAL A 16 7.75 1.84 7.10
CA VAL A 16 6.71 1.11 7.83
C VAL A 16 5.74 2.08 8.46
N PHE A 17 4.45 1.83 8.30
CA PHE A 17 3.37 2.62 8.87
C PHE A 17 2.44 1.76 9.70
N VAL A 18 2.15 2.20 10.91
CA VAL A 18 1.02 1.70 11.69
C VAL A 18 -0.25 2.33 11.15
N VAL A 19 -1.20 1.48 10.77
CA VAL A 19 -2.50 1.87 10.26
C VAL A 19 -3.47 1.84 11.42
N LYS A 20 -4.21 2.94 11.64
CA LYS A 20 -5.15 3.09 12.74
C LYS A 20 -6.55 3.31 12.20
N ASN A 21 -7.53 2.73 12.90
CA ASN A 21 -8.93 3.05 12.71
C ASN A 21 -9.23 4.46 13.24
N ALA A 22 -10.40 5.00 12.91
CA ALA A 22 -10.84 6.31 13.39
C ALA A 22 -10.88 6.42 14.93
N ASN A 23 -11.16 5.32 15.63
CA ASN A 23 -11.16 5.25 17.10
C ASN A 23 -9.74 5.09 17.71
N GLY A 24 -8.68 5.15 16.90
CA GLY A 24 -7.29 5.02 17.32
C GLY A 24 -6.78 3.59 17.48
N SER A 25 -7.66 2.58 17.43
CA SER A 25 -7.23 1.17 17.47
C SER A 25 -6.39 0.80 16.25
N GLU A 26 -5.41 -0.07 16.45
CA GLU A 26 -4.54 -0.51 15.36
C GLU A 26 -5.27 -1.45 14.40
N ARG A 27 -5.26 -1.09 13.11
CA ARG A 27 -5.81 -1.86 12.00
C ARG A 27 -4.81 -2.88 11.46
N GLY A 28 -3.54 -2.52 11.37
CA GLY A 28 -2.48 -3.37 10.80
C GLY A 28 -1.23 -2.55 10.46
N LEU A 29 -0.37 -3.14 9.64
CA LEU A 29 0.86 -2.51 9.15
C LEU A 29 0.81 -2.33 7.63
N PHE A 30 1.35 -1.20 7.16
CA PHE A 30 1.58 -0.92 5.76
C PHE A 30 3.07 -0.66 5.52
N LEU A 31 3.65 -1.33 4.52
CA LEU A 31 5.03 -1.13 4.11
C LEU A 31 5.08 -0.53 2.71
N ALA A 32 5.95 0.45 2.52
CA ALA A 32 6.13 1.17 1.27
C ALA A 32 7.57 1.03 0.77
N ASP A 33 7.78 0.37 -0.37
CA ASP A 33 9.10 0.19 -0.99
C ASP A 33 9.09 0.74 -2.43
N TYR A 34 9.37 2.03 -2.58
CA TYR A 34 9.01 2.75 -3.82
C TYR A 34 10.12 2.92 -4.86
N PHE A 35 11.39 2.73 -4.50
CA PHE A 35 12.49 3.06 -5.39
C PHE A 35 13.02 1.87 -6.18
N ALA A 36 13.30 2.09 -7.46
CA ALA A 36 13.93 1.11 -8.33
C ALA A 36 15.35 0.77 -7.86
N ARG A 37 15.74 -0.50 -8.03
CA ARG A 37 17.09 -1.00 -7.76
C ARG A 37 17.34 -2.32 -8.50
N PRO A 38 18.61 -2.71 -8.78
CA PRO A 38 18.92 -3.91 -9.56
C PRO A 38 18.35 -5.22 -9.00
N SER A 39 18.17 -5.31 -7.68
CA SER A 39 17.64 -6.51 -7.02
C SER A 39 16.10 -6.59 -6.99
N LYS A 40 15.39 -5.61 -7.55
CA LYS A 40 13.93 -5.54 -7.56
C LYS A 40 13.40 -5.73 -9.00
N CYS A 41 12.41 -6.60 -9.16
CA CYS A 41 11.70 -6.76 -10.44
C CYS A 41 11.01 -5.45 -10.86
N SER A 42 10.85 -5.25 -12.16
CA SER A 42 10.16 -4.09 -12.73
C SER A 42 8.65 -4.11 -12.46
N GLY A 43 7.99 -2.97 -12.69
CA GLY A 43 6.54 -2.80 -12.50
C GLY A 43 6.18 -2.26 -11.12
N ALA A 44 4.91 -2.40 -10.77
CA ALA A 44 4.35 -2.04 -9.47
C ALA A 44 3.42 -3.16 -9.02
N TRP A 45 3.35 -3.38 -7.71
CA TRP A 45 2.43 -4.37 -7.15
C TRP A 45 2.19 -4.14 -5.66
N MET A 46 1.04 -4.64 -5.22
CA MET A 46 0.71 -4.83 -3.81
C MET A 46 0.74 -6.33 -3.46
N SER A 47 1.12 -6.66 -2.23
CA SER A 47 0.92 -7.99 -1.68
C SER A 47 0.86 -7.95 -0.15
N ALA A 48 0.65 -9.11 0.48
CA ALA A 48 0.55 -9.26 1.92
C ALA A 48 1.68 -10.16 2.44
N LEU A 49 2.39 -9.70 3.47
CA LEU A 49 3.20 -10.59 4.31
C LEU A 49 2.31 -11.42 5.23
N GLN A 50 1.18 -10.83 5.66
CA GLN A 50 0.18 -11.47 6.48
C GLN A 50 -1.21 -10.96 6.11
N SER A 51 -2.12 -11.88 5.81
CA SER A 51 -3.54 -11.59 5.59
C SER A 51 -4.28 -11.31 6.90
N GLY A 52 -5.31 -10.46 6.86
CA GLY A 52 -6.15 -10.16 8.02
C GLY A 52 -7.37 -11.07 8.12
N TYR A 53 -7.65 -11.66 9.28
CA TYR A 53 -8.80 -12.55 9.47
C TYR A 53 -9.16 -12.74 10.97
N LYS A 54 -10.34 -13.31 11.26
CA LYS A 54 -10.85 -13.54 12.63
C LYS A 54 -10.83 -15.00 13.10
N LEU A 55 -10.53 -15.98 12.24
CA LEU A 55 -10.46 -17.39 12.64
C LEU A 55 -9.45 -17.62 13.78
N GLY A 56 -9.87 -18.31 14.83
CA GLY A 56 -9.03 -18.61 16.00
C GLY A 56 -8.63 -17.33 16.74
N HIS A 57 -7.32 -17.10 16.90
CA HIS A 57 -6.80 -15.86 17.48
C HIS A 57 -6.81 -14.67 16.50
N GLY A 58 -7.17 -14.91 15.24
CA GLY A 58 -7.14 -13.92 14.18
C GLY A 58 -5.72 -13.46 13.82
N ALA A 59 -5.65 -12.56 12.85
CA ALA A 59 -4.42 -11.89 12.43
C ALA A 59 -4.75 -10.49 11.93
N LYS A 60 -3.89 -9.52 12.22
CA LYS A 60 -3.95 -8.20 11.59
C LYS A 60 -3.21 -8.21 10.26
N PRO A 61 -3.69 -7.49 9.24
CA PRO A 61 -3.02 -7.44 7.94
C PRO A 61 -1.66 -6.73 8.04
N VAL A 62 -0.67 -7.29 7.34
CA VAL A 62 0.64 -6.68 7.07
C VAL A 62 0.79 -6.61 5.56
N ILE A 63 0.51 -5.44 5.02
CA ILE A 63 0.38 -5.19 3.59
C ILE A 63 1.56 -4.38 3.09
N TYR A 64 1.99 -4.59 1.86
CA TYR A 64 3.06 -3.81 1.27
C TYR A 64 2.81 -3.44 -0.20
N ASN A 65 3.26 -2.25 -0.56
CA ASN A 65 3.34 -1.80 -1.95
C ASN A 65 4.80 -1.71 -2.38
N VAL A 66 5.05 -2.19 -3.58
CA VAL A 66 6.33 -2.06 -4.27
C VAL A 66 6.14 -1.24 -5.53
N MET A 67 7.02 -0.25 -5.71
CA MET A 67 7.12 0.55 -6.94
C MET A 67 8.56 0.57 -7.44
N ASN A 68 8.73 1.11 -8.63
CA ASN A 68 10.02 1.32 -9.29
C ASN A 68 10.22 2.78 -9.72
N PHE A 69 9.91 3.74 -8.85
CA PHE A 69 10.20 5.15 -9.11
C PHE A 69 11.71 5.40 -9.11
N ALA A 70 12.16 6.42 -9.84
CA ALA A 70 13.55 6.84 -9.82
C ALA A 70 13.92 7.34 -8.42
N LYS A 71 15.02 6.81 -7.87
CA LYS A 71 15.56 7.30 -6.59
C LYS A 71 16.27 8.63 -6.84
N PRO A 72 15.88 9.74 -6.19
CA PRO A 72 16.57 11.00 -6.37
C PRO A 72 17.96 10.96 -5.71
N PRO A 73 18.88 11.86 -6.10
CA PRO A 73 20.11 12.12 -5.36
C PRO A 73 19.84 12.47 -3.90
N ALA A 74 20.84 12.28 -3.04
CA ALA A 74 20.72 12.59 -1.62
C ALA A 74 20.39 14.08 -1.41
N GLY A 75 19.32 14.36 -0.68
CA GLY A 75 18.86 15.72 -0.40
C GLY A 75 17.90 16.30 -1.44
N GLU A 76 17.66 15.61 -2.55
CA GLU A 76 16.71 16.03 -3.58
C GLU A 76 15.32 15.41 -3.38
N ALA A 77 14.30 16.09 -3.89
CA ALA A 77 12.92 15.63 -3.82
C ALA A 77 12.68 14.49 -4.84
N ALA A 78 11.96 13.45 -4.41
CA ALA A 78 11.43 12.44 -5.32
C ALA A 78 10.18 12.99 -6.00
N LEU A 79 10.35 13.62 -7.16
CA LEU A 79 9.25 14.09 -7.99
C LEU A 79 8.63 12.91 -8.76
N LEU A 80 7.31 12.89 -8.84
CA LEU A 80 6.56 11.88 -9.61
C LEU A 80 5.93 12.53 -10.83
N SER A 81 5.98 11.83 -11.95
CA SER A 81 5.09 12.10 -13.08
C SER A 81 3.63 11.80 -12.70
N VAL A 82 2.69 12.30 -13.51
CA VAL A 82 1.25 12.01 -13.31
C VAL A 82 0.97 10.50 -13.42
N ASP A 83 1.66 9.79 -14.31
CA ASP A 83 1.51 8.35 -14.47
C ASP A 83 2.04 7.60 -13.24
N GLU A 84 3.19 8.00 -12.69
CA GLU A 84 3.72 7.41 -11.45
C GLU A 84 2.82 7.70 -10.24
N ALA A 85 2.25 8.91 -10.15
CA ALA A 85 1.24 9.24 -9.15
C ALA A 85 -0.01 8.37 -9.32
N LYS A 86 -0.46 8.12 -10.56
CA LYS A 86 -1.58 7.23 -10.83
C LYS A 86 -1.28 5.80 -10.40
N THR A 87 -0.09 5.27 -10.70
CA THR A 87 0.38 3.97 -10.22
C THR A 87 0.41 3.91 -8.69
N LEU A 88 0.85 4.98 -8.02
CA LEU A 88 0.82 5.06 -6.55
C LEU A 88 -0.59 4.86 -6.00
N PHE A 89 -1.58 5.56 -6.57
CA PHE A 89 -2.98 5.42 -6.16
C PHE A 89 -3.53 4.03 -6.50
N HIS A 90 -3.23 3.48 -7.67
CA HIS A 90 -3.64 2.14 -8.07
C HIS A 90 -3.24 1.08 -7.03
N GLU A 91 -1.95 0.97 -6.72
CA GLU A 91 -1.49 -0.02 -5.75
C GLU A 91 -1.97 0.30 -4.33
N PHE A 92 -2.19 1.58 -4.00
CA PHE A 92 -2.76 1.92 -2.70
C PHE A 92 -4.23 1.51 -2.59
N GLY A 93 -4.97 1.44 -3.70
CA GLY A 93 -6.30 0.85 -3.74
C GLY A 93 -6.27 -0.65 -3.42
N HIS A 94 -5.33 -1.41 -3.99
CA HIS A 94 -5.07 -2.80 -3.57
C HIS A 94 -4.66 -2.88 -2.08
N ALA A 95 -3.82 -1.96 -1.63
CA ALA A 95 -3.40 -1.91 -0.23
C ALA A 95 -4.59 -1.70 0.71
N LEU A 96 -5.50 -0.77 0.38
CA LEU A 96 -6.74 -0.56 1.12
C LEU A 96 -7.63 -1.80 1.08
N HIS A 97 -7.76 -2.47 -0.07
CA HIS A 97 -8.53 -3.71 -0.18
C HIS A 97 -8.00 -4.79 0.79
N GLY A 98 -6.68 -4.93 0.91
CA GLY A 98 -6.03 -5.80 1.89
C GLY A 98 -6.19 -5.34 3.34
N MET A 99 -5.90 -4.08 3.63
CA MET A 99 -5.91 -3.52 4.99
C MET A 99 -7.32 -3.39 5.57
N LEU A 100 -8.33 -3.20 4.74
CA LEU A 100 -9.72 -3.03 5.16
C LEU A 100 -10.51 -4.35 5.21
N THR A 101 -9.87 -5.50 5.02
CA THR A 101 -10.53 -6.80 5.17
C THR A 101 -11.11 -7.01 6.57
N ASP A 102 -12.31 -7.59 6.66
CA ASP A 102 -12.98 -7.88 7.93
C ASP A 102 -13.67 -9.25 7.94
N VAL A 103 -12.93 -10.28 7.54
CA VAL A 103 -13.47 -11.61 7.29
C VAL A 103 -13.10 -12.62 8.39
N THR A 104 -13.87 -13.71 8.49
CA THR A 104 -13.53 -14.83 9.38
C THR A 104 -12.43 -15.70 8.79
N TRP A 105 -12.57 -16.11 7.54
CA TRP A 105 -11.71 -17.14 6.93
C TRP A 105 -10.54 -16.52 6.15
N PRO A 106 -9.30 -17.01 6.35
CA PRO A 106 -8.14 -16.53 5.60
C PRO A 106 -8.27 -16.66 4.08
N SER A 107 -8.99 -17.67 3.59
CA SER A 107 -9.18 -17.96 2.17
C SER A 107 -9.95 -16.89 1.40
N VAL A 108 -10.65 -15.99 2.09
CA VAL A 108 -11.44 -14.89 1.50
C VAL A 108 -10.96 -13.52 2.01
N SER A 109 -9.73 -13.46 2.54
CA SER A 109 -9.15 -12.22 3.07
C SER A 109 -8.62 -11.32 1.97
N GLY A 110 -8.83 -10.02 2.15
CA GLY A 110 -8.27 -8.95 1.33
C GLY A 110 -8.55 -9.15 -0.16
N THR A 111 -7.47 -9.18 -0.95
CA THR A 111 -7.50 -9.33 -2.41
C THR A 111 -7.75 -10.78 -2.88
N SER A 112 -8.17 -11.68 -2.00
CA SER A 112 -8.51 -13.08 -2.33
C SER A 112 -9.91 -13.16 -2.97
N VAL A 113 -10.04 -12.56 -4.16
CA VAL A 113 -11.26 -12.44 -4.95
C VAL A 113 -11.00 -12.95 -6.38
N SER A 114 -12.03 -12.96 -7.23
CA SER A 114 -11.84 -13.29 -8.64
C SER A 114 -10.87 -12.31 -9.33
N ARG A 115 -10.09 -12.82 -10.29
CA ARG A 115 -9.08 -12.02 -11.02
C ARG A 115 -9.70 -10.89 -11.83
N ASP A 116 -10.93 -11.06 -12.32
CA ASP A 116 -11.67 -10.02 -13.03
C ASP A 116 -12.22 -8.92 -12.11
N PHE A 117 -12.22 -9.15 -10.79
CA PHE A 117 -12.69 -8.19 -9.79
C PHE A 117 -11.54 -7.51 -9.04
N VAL A 118 -10.39 -8.17 -8.89
CA VAL A 118 -9.31 -7.68 -8.03
C VAL A 118 -8.83 -6.28 -8.42
N GLU A 119 -8.87 -5.93 -9.71
CA GLU A 119 -8.47 -4.61 -10.22
C GLU A 119 -9.52 -3.52 -10.04
N LEU A 120 -10.76 -3.86 -9.68
CA LEU A 120 -11.80 -2.84 -9.53
C LEU A 120 -11.48 -1.85 -8.39
N PRO A 121 -11.09 -2.29 -7.17
CA PRO A 121 -10.74 -1.35 -6.10
C PRO A 121 -9.51 -0.49 -6.39
N SER A 122 -8.49 -1.04 -7.07
CA SER A 122 -7.29 -0.29 -7.45
C SER A 122 -7.61 0.79 -8.47
N GLN A 123 -8.29 0.42 -9.57
CA GLN A 123 -8.69 1.35 -10.62
C GLN A 123 -9.67 2.42 -10.11
N LEU A 124 -10.63 2.03 -9.26
CA LEU A 124 -11.54 3.01 -8.66
C LEU A 124 -10.77 4.03 -7.82
N TYR A 125 -9.72 3.59 -7.13
CA TYR A 125 -8.93 4.49 -6.28
C TYR A 125 -8.07 5.47 -7.06
N GLU A 126 -7.70 5.16 -8.32
CA GLU A 126 -7.01 6.09 -9.22
C GLU A 126 -7.77 7.40 -9.41
N HIS A 127 -9.11 7.38 -9.38
CA HIS A 127 -9.93 8.58 -9.56
C HIS A 127 -9.69 9.65 -8.48
N TRP A 128 -9.24 9.27 -7.28
CA TRP A 128 -8.93 10.24 -6.24
C TRP A 128 -7.77 11.15 -6.59
N LEU A 129 -6.85 10.70 -7.47
CA LEU A 129 -5.72 11.51 -7.91
C LEU A 129 -6.17 12.83 -8.54
N THR A 130 -7.29 12.84 -9.24
CA THR A 130 -7.77 14.03 -10.00
C THR A 130 -8.94 14.74 -9.34
N VAL A 131 -9.36 14.32 -8.13
CA VAL A 131 -10.35 15.06 -7.35
C VAL A 131 -9.75 16.43 -6.97
N PRO A 132 -10.42 17.56 -7.25
CA PRO A 132 -9.85 18.89 -7.04
C PRO A 132 -9.29 19.11 -5.63
N ALA A 133 -10.03 18.72 -4.59
CA ALA A 133 -9.59 18.85 -3.20
C ALA A 133 -8.35 18.01 -2.85
N VAL A 134 -8.09 16.92 -3.59
CA VAL A 134 -6.88 16.09 -3.42
C VAL A 134 -5.72 16.73 -4.16
N LEU A 135 -5.93 17.15 -5.42
CA LEU A 135 -4.93 17.84 -6.23
C LEU A 135 -4.44 19.12 -5.54
N GLU A 136 -5.34 20.01 -5.14
CA GLU A 136 -5.00 21.29 -4.48
C GLU A 136 -4.16 21.12 -3.22
N LYS A 137 -4.27 19.98 -2.55
CA LYS A 137 -3.53 19.68 -1.32
C LYS A 137 -2.15 19.10 -1.58
N HIS A 138 -1.96 18.41 -2.70
CA HIS A 138 -0.81 17.53 -2.93
C HIS A 138 0.02 17.88 -4.17
N ALA A 139 -0.42 18.82 -5.00
CA ALA A 139 0.25 19.31 -6.21
C ALA A 139 0.61 20.80 -6.10
#